data_AF-A0A9P0QNN3-F1
#
_entry.id   AF-A0A9P0QNN3-F1
#
_cell.length_a   1.000
_cell.length_b   1.000
_cell.length_c   1.000
_cell.angle_alpha   90.00
_cell.angle_beta   90.00
_cell.angle_gamma   90.00
#
_symmetry.space_group_name_H-M   'P 1'
#
loop_
_entity.id
_entity.type
_entity.pdbx_description
1 polymer ?
#
loop_
_entity_poly.entity_id
_entity_poly.type
_entity_poly.pdbx_seq_one_letter_code
_entity_poly.pdbx_strand_id
1 'polypeptide(L)'
;MEYLKFSTKPSGEHKDKHHIIIVGAGIIGVCTAYYLTAHPKYDPKKYHITIIESKRVAGGASGKAGGLLALWAFPQQIVPLSFDLHQTLSNKYNGEKEWGYRRLTTVSLEGDLSGVQDSESDYSSEDEEEDQGEAAITQHRATKGDHLDGSPSSTLTTPSASKSSISSTNSTSSSSAWSAASSSSNTNNNIDPHPKSKEQLIEESYTHIVDNQDSDSSAEKPPKKTARNTRSSTRRSNSSASQKNKLPSDLKWINSSLIDSCASLGGTDTTAQVLPYKFTNFMLKKAVEYSQGSIELIIGKVEEIKYSMETGQATGVIYKPSSSKAATVDTVNERIELGGDQIVLSVGPWTSKILPDCPISGLRAHSITVAPFKDQPVSPYAIFTELKTGPTTYISPEIYARHDEVYVCGEGDSAVDVPETTDDVEVVKSKCDELFRQVGKVSPNLKRGHILKRQACYLPVLDVPSSSGPLIGETNVENLFLCSGHSCWGINNAPGTGKIMSELLLDGVCTSADISGLDPSLYFDASVLVSDDEDDESSSETGDTDSEWSRH
;
A
#
# COMPACT_ATOMS: atom_id res chain seq x y z
N MET A 1 -5.56 -12.17 13.90
CA MET A 1 -6.04 -10.79 13.61
C MET A 1 -7.30 -10.50 14.45
N GLU A 2 -7.24 -10.59 15.78
CA GLU A 2 -8.46 -10.63 16.61
C GLU A 2 -9.15 -9.26 16.80
N TYR A 3 -8.51 -8.18 16.36
CA TYR A 3 -9.03 -6.81 16.46
C TYR A 3 -9.96 -6.41 15.30
N LEU A 4 -10.11 -7.23 14.26
CA LEU A 4 -10.99 -6.98 13.12
C LEU A 4 -12.03 -8.10 12.99
N LYS A 5 -13.31 -7.74 13.07
CA LYS A 5 -14.41 -8.56 12.58
C LYS A 5 -14.69 -8.16 11.14
N PHE A 6 -14.40 -9.06 10.21
CA PHE A 6 -14.76 -8.90 8.80
C PHE A 6 -16.25 -9.25 8.62
N SER A 7 -16.97 -8.43 7.87
CA SER A 7 -18.34 -8.71 7.41
C SER A 7 -18.38 -8.86 5.89
N THR A 8 -19.48 -9.37 5.34
CA THR A 8 -19.82 -9.28 3.91
C THR A 8 -21.06 -8.43 3.63
N LYS A 9 -21.69 -7.89 4.68
CA LYS A 9 -22.85 -6.98 4.60
C LYS A 9 -22.66 -5.84 5.60
N PRO A 10 -23.27 -4.65 5.40
CA PRO A 10 -23.09 -3.52 6.30
C PRO A 10 -23.75 -3.80 7.65
N SER A 11 -23.12 -3.34 8.73
CA SER A 11 -23.66 -3.43 10.09
C SER A 11 -25.00 -2.69 10.27
N GLY A 12 -25.17 -1.58 9.53
CA GLY A 12 -26.25 -0.62 9.73
C GLY A 12 -25.93 0.48 10.76
N GLU A 13 -24.78 0.43 11.43
CA GLU A 13 -24.33 1.42 12.43
C GLU A 13 -23.96 2.79 11.82
N HIS A 14 -23.99 2.91 10.48
CA HIS A 14 -23.90 4.18 9.76
C HIS A 14 -25.20 5.00 9.75
N LYS A 15 -26.34 4.40 10.13
CA LYS A 15 -27.63 5.11 10.15
C LYS A 15 -27.60 6.26 11.16
N ASP A 16 -28.25 7.36 10.79
CA ASP A 16 -28.31 8.60 11.55
C ASP A 16 -26.94 9.27 11.83
N LYS A 17 -25.91 8.90 11.05
CA LYS A 17 -24.55 9.46 11.07
C LYS A 17 -24.11 9.88 9.66
N HIS A 18 -23.16 10.81 9.59
CA HIS A 18 -22.39 11.11 8.38
C HIS A 18 -21.47 9.93 8.05
N HIS A 19 -21.66 9.34 6.88
CA HIS A 19 -21.07 8.06 6.50
C HIS A 19 -19.99 8.20 5.43
N ILE A 20 -18.74 7.91 5.80
CA ILE A 20 -17.59 7.93 4.89
C ILE A 20 -17.30 6.49 4.43
N ILE A 21 -17.43 6.24 3.12
CA ILE A 21 -17.10 4.95 2.50
C ILE A 21 -15.67 5.06 1.94
N ILE A 22 -14.78 4.15 2.34
CA ILE A 22 -13.41 4.05 1.83
C ILE A 22 -13.26 2.75 1.04
N VAL A 23 -13.06 2.85 -0.27
CA VAL A 23 -12.88 1.70 -1.14
C VAL A 23 -11.38 1.37 -1.27
N GLY A 24 -11.03 0.16 -0.87
CA GLY A 24 -9.67 -0.39 -0.80
C GLY A 24 -9.09 -0.38 0.62
N ALA A 25 -8.72 -1.55 1.15
CA ALA A 25 -7.90 -1.66 2.38
C ALA A 25 -6.40 -1.77 2.05
N GLY A 26 -5.97 -1.01 1.05
CA GLY A 26 -4.57 -0.72 0.77
C GLY A 26 -3.98 0.29 1.75
N ILE A 27 -2.67 0.52 1.66
CA ILE A 27 -1.92 1.41 2.57
C ILE A 27 -2.47 2.84 2.59
N ILE A 28 -2.97 3.34 1.45
CA ILE A 28 -3.60 4.68 1.35
C ILE A 28 -4.90 4.71 2.16
N GLY A 29 -5.89 3.86 1.82
CA GLY A 29 -7.19 3.82 2.48
C GLY A 29 -7.12 3.61 3.99
N VAL A 30 -6.21 2.74 4.48
CA VAL A 30 -6.04 2.56 5.94
C VAL A 30 -5.31 3.72 6.62
N CYS A 31 -4.46 4.47 5.90
CA CYS A 31 -3.89 5.71 6.43
C CYS A 31 -4.96 6.81 6.48
N THR A 32 -5.81 6.93 5.46
CA THR A 32 -6.99 7.83 5.47
C THR A 32 -7.90 7.50 6.66
N ALA A 33 -8.28 6.23 6.84
CA ALA A 33 -9.09 5.79 7.99
C ALA A 33 -8.42 6.08 9.35
N TYR A 34 -7.11 5.90 9.47
CA TYR A 34 -6.35 6.24 10.67
C TYR A 34 -6.37 7.74 10.96
N TYR A 35 -6.10 8.59 9.96
CA TYR A 35 -6.05 10.04 10.17
C TYR A 35 -7.44 10.64 10.41
N LEU A 36 -8.49 10.13 9.74
CA LEU A 36 -9.89 10.44 10.05
C LEU A 36 -10.23 10.14 11.52
N THR A 37 -10.01 8.90 11.96
CA THR A 37 -10.35 8.47 13.34
C THR A 37 -9.46 9.12 14.41
N ALA A 38 -8.27 9.60 14.04
CA ALA A 38 -7.39 10.39 14.89
C ALA A 38 -7.66 11.92 14.82
N HIS A 39 -8.60 12.38 14.00
CA HIS A 39 -8.79 13.81 13.72
C HIS A 39 -9.49 14.55 14.88
N PRO A 40 -9.09 15.78 15.26
CA PRO A 40 -9.74 16.52 16.36
C PRO A 40 -11.23 16.82 16.18
N LYS A 41 -11.74 16.80 14.93
CA LYS A 41 -13.18 16.94 14.63
C LYS A 41 -13.96 15.62 14.59
N TYR A 42 -13.28 14.48 14.55
CA TYR A 42 -13.95 13.18 14.45
C TYR A 42 -14.68 12.85 15.75
N ASP A 43 -15.98 12.60 15.63
CA ASP A 43 -16.88 12.23 16.71
C ASP A 43 -17.58 10.92 16.31
N PRO A 44 -17.30 9.78 16.98
CA PRO A 44 -17.86 8.48 16.61
C PRO A 44 -19.38 8.38 16.84
N LYS A 45 -20.01 9.40 17.44
CA LYS A 45 -21.48 9.53 17.51
C LYS A 45 -22.09 10.22 16.28
N LYS A 46 -21.28 10.93 15.50
CA LYS A 46 -21.69 11.68 14.30
C LYS A 46 -21.17 11.06 13.01
N TYR A 47 -20.02 10.39 13.06
CA TYR A 47 -19.36 9.81 11.89
C TYR A 47 -19.31 8.28 12.00
N HIS A 48 -19.56 7.60 10.88
CA HIS A 48 -19.23 6.19 10.69
C HIS A 48 -18.33 6.04 9.47
N ILE A 49 -17.39 5.10 9.52
CA ILE A 49 -16.48 4.82 8.41
C ILE A 49 -16.67 3.35 7.98
N THR A 50 -17.00 3.10 6.72
CA THR A 50 -16.99 1.74 6.15
C THR A 50 -15.81 1.60 5.21
N ILE A 51 -14.86 0.73 5.54
CA ILE A 51 -13.83 0.31 4.59
C ILE A 51 -14.37 -0.91 3.82
N ILE A 52 -14.28 -0.90 2.50
CA ILE A 52 -14.64 -2.04 1.64
C ILE A 52 -13.39 -2.54 0.92
N GLU A 53 -13.12 -3.84 0.99
CA GLU A 53 -11.95 -4.48 0.39
C GLU A 53 -12.36 -5.73 -0.40
N SER A 54 -11.86 -5.87 -1.63
CA SER A 54 -12.22 -6.98 -2.53
C SER A 54 -11.88 -8.36 -1.94
N LYS A 55 -10.69 -8.52 -1.34
CA LYS A 55 -10.22 -9.83 -0.85
C LYS A 55 -9.61 -9.80 0.54
N ARG A 56 -8.57 -9.01 0.74
CA ARG A 56 -7.83 -8.95 2.02
C ARG A 56 -7.04 -7.65 2.16
N VAL A 57 -6.98 -7.16 3.40
CA VAL A 57 -6.15 -6.02 3.78
C VAL A 57 -4.72 -6.22 3.27
N ALA A 58 -4.19 -5.21 2.58
CA ALA A 58 -2.85 -5.23 1.98
C ALA A 58 -2.59 -6.33 0.91
N GLY A 59 -3.61 -6.91 0.27
CA GLY A 59 -3.42 -7.99 -0.72
C GLY A 59 -2.60 -7.63 -1.98
N GLY A 60 -2.63 -6.35 -2.39
CA GLY A 60 -1.86 -5.79 -3.50
C GLY A 60 -0.46 -5.31 -3.12
N ALA A 61 0.05 -4.29 -3.83
CA ALA A 61 1.39 -3.73 -3.59
C ALA A 61 1.62 -3.28 -2.13
N SER A 62 0.57 -2.84 -1.42
CA SER A 62 0.62 -2.44 0.00
C SER A 62 1.16 -3.52 0.96
N GLY A 63 1.03 -4.81 0.63
CA GLY A 63 1.62 -5.90 1.40
C GLY A 63 2.86 -6.53 0.76
N LYS A 64 3.11 -6.25 -0.53
CA LYS A 64 4.11 -6.94 -1.36
C LYS A 64 5.35 -6.10 -1.68
N ALA A 65 5.27 -4.77 -1.65
CA ALA A 65 6.35 -3.87 -2.05
C ALA A 65 7.60 -3.90 -1.13
N GLY A 66 8.70 -3.31 -1.60
CA GLY A 66 9.99 -3.30 -0.91
C GLY A 66 10.02 -2.47 0.38
N GLY A 67 9.32 -1.33 0.39
CA GLY A 67 9.11 -0.50 1.59
C GLY A 67 10.16 0.58 1.87
N LEU A 68 10.91 1.03 0.86
CA LEU A 68 11.80 2.20 0.94
C LEU A 68 10.99 3.50 1.19
N LEU A 69 11.59 4.39 1.98
CA LEU A 69 11.15 5.76 2.24
C LEU A 69 12.31 6.72 1.93
N ALA A 70 12.05 7.83 1.26
CA ALA A 70 13.08 8.78 0.84
C ALA A 70 12.54 10.22 0.71
N LEU A 71 13.33 11.22 1.16
CA LEU A 71 13.01 12.64 0.94
C LEU A 71 13.13 13.08 -0.54
N TRP A 72 13.85 12.31 -1.36
CA TRP A 72 13.96 12.54 -2.81
C TRP A 72 12.91 11.77 -3.64
N ALA A 73 11.94 11.11 -2.98
CA ALA A 73 10.78 10.51 -3.64
C ALA A 73 9.88 11.58 -4.32
N PHE A 74 8.81 11.13 -4.98
CA PHE A 74 7.89 11.99 -5.72
C PHE A 74 6.42 11.75 -5.26
N PRO A 75 5.54 12.78 -5.20
CA PRO A 75 5.76 14.19 -5.52
C PRO A 75 6.26 15.01 -4.31
N GLN A 76 7.08 16.03 -4.57
CA GLN A 76 7.69 16.85 -3.51
C GLN A 76 6.67 17.65 -2.67
N GLN A 77 5.46 17.84 -3.18
CA GLN A 77 4.30 18.37 -2.47
C GLN A 77 3.93 17.57 -1.21
N ILE A 78 4.12 16.23 -1.22
CA ILE A 78 3.68 15.32 -0.16
C ILE A 78 4.85 14.65 0.56
N VAL A 79 5.96 14.44 -0.13
CA VAL A 79 7.09 13.63 0.34
C VAL A 79 7.70 14.13 1.67
N PRO A 80 7.98 15.43 1.89
CA PRO A 80 8.50 15.91 3.17
C PRO A 80 7.55 15.66 4.35
N LEU A 81 6.26 16.00 4.18
CA LEU A 81 5.20 15.73 5.15
C LEU A 81 5.12 14.24 5.48
N SER A 82 5.04 13.39 4.46
CA SER A 82 4.83 11.95 4.65
C SER A 82 6.04 11.25 5.26
N PHE A 83 7.26 11.69 4.94
CA PHE A 83 8.49 11.15 5.50
C PHE A 83 8.65 11.51 6.99
N ASP A 84 8.30 12.74 7.40
CA ASP A 84 8.21 13.09 8.82
C ASP A 84 7.12 12.29 9.53
N LEU A 85 5.91 12.20 8.95
CA LEU A 85 4.81 11.43 9.53
C LEU A 85 5.18 9.95 9.74
N HIS A 86 5.96 9.33 8.85
CA HIS A 86 6.54 8.00 9.08
C HIS A 86 7.45 7.93 10.32
N GLN A 87 8.33 8.90 10.52
CA GLN A 87 9.19 8.99 11.71
C GLN A 87 8.36 9.27 12.98
N THR A 88 7.40 10.18 12.92
CA THR A 88 6.50 10.57 14.01
C THR A 88 5.59 9.40 14.44
N LEU A 89 5.04 8.64 13.48
CA LEU A 89 4.29 7.41 13.76
C LEU A 89 5.17 6.34 14.41
N SER A 90 6.40 6.16 13.91
CA SER A 90 7.37 5.22 14.48
C SER A 90 7.71 5.55 15.93
N ASN A 91 8.00 6.83 16.21
CA ASN A 91 8.27 7.33 17.57
C ASN A 91 7.05 7.13 18.49
N LYS A 92 5.83 7.38 18.00
CA LYS A 92 4.58 7.29 18.78
C LYS A 92 4.21 5.84 19.15
N TYR A 93 4.57 4.86 18.32
CA TYR A 93 4.07 3.48 18.44
C TYR A 93 5.15 2.39 18.50
N ASN A 94 6.44 2.74 18.62
CA ASN A 94 7.57 1.81 18.53
C ASN A 94 7.62 1.06 17.17
N GLY A 95 7.64 1.83 16.08
CA GLY A 95 7.54 1.32 14.72
C GLY A 95 8.70 0.41 14.30
N GLU A 96 9.87 0.53 14.93
CA GLU A 96 11.00 -0.39 14.76
C GLU A 96 10.58 -1.83 15.09
N LYS A 97 9.92 -2.02 16.25
CA LYS A 97 9.42 -3.33 16.67
C LYS A 97 8.17 -3.75 15.90
N GLU A 98 7.17 -2.86 15.80
CA GLU A 98 5.84 -3.23 15.32
C GLU A 98 5.79 -3.44 13.79
N TRP A 99 6.58 -2.69 13.00
CA TRP A 99 6.61 -2.80 11.54
C TRP A 99 7.99 -2.68 10.89
N GLY A 100 9.08 -2.82 11.65
CA GLY A 100 10.44 -2.79 11.11
C GLY A 100 10.88 -1.41 10.61
N TYR A 101 10.34 -0.31 11.17
CA TYR A 101 10.82 1.03 10.83
C TYR A 101 12.29 1.18 11.17
N ARG A 102 13.10 1.55 10.19
CA ARG A 102 14.51 1.89 10.43
C ARG A 102 15.03 2.94 9.45
N ARG A 103 15.99 3.72 9.90
CA ARG A 103 16.82 4.57 9.04
C ARG A 103 17.84 3.66 8.34
N LEU A 104 18.15 3.93 7.07
CA LEU A 104 19.13 3.15 6.31
C LEU A 104 19.99 4.04 5.41
N THR A 105 20.96 3.47 4.70
CA THR A 105 21.71 4.17 3.65
C THR A 105 21.26 3.65 2.28
N THR A 106 21.06 4.56 1.32
CA THR A 106 20.62 4.23 -0.03
C THR A 106 21.69 4.58 -1.05
N VAL A 107 22.05 3.62 -1.91
CA VAL A 107 23.10 3.76 -2.92
C VAL A 107 22.63 3.31 -4.30
N SER A 108 23.27 3.84 -5.35
CA SER A 108 23.24 3.27 -6.70
C SER A 108 24.59 2.60 -7.00
N LEU A 109 24.58 1.39 -7.56
CA LEU A 109 25.76 0.63 -7.95
C LEU A 109 25.75 0.33 -9.46
N GLU A 110 26.77 0.81 -10.17
CA GLU A 110 27.04 0.42 -11.55
C GLU A 110 28.04 -0.75 -11.54
N GLY A 111 27.89 -1.77 -12.40
CA GLY A 111 28.79 -2.93 -12.41
C GLY A 111 28.75 -3.78 -13.67
N ASP A 112 29.67 -4.74 -13.80
CA ASP A 112 29.78 -5.63 -14.95
C ASP A 112 29.76 -7.12 -14.53
N LEU A 113 28.68 -7.80 -14.93
CA LEU A 113 28.45 -9.22 -14.71
C LEU A 113 28.71 -10.06 -15.95
N SER A 114 29.10 -9.47 -17.09
CA SER A 114 29.26 -10.20 -18.36
C SER A 114 30.41 -11.22 -18.36
N GLY A 115 31.32 -11.16 -17.37
CA GLY A 115 32.33 -12.17 -17.10
C GLY A 115 31.95 -13.24 -16.07
N VAL A 116 30.75 -13.15 -15.46
CA VAL A 116 30.30 -14.06 -14.39
C VAL A 116 29.49 -15.21 -14.98
N GLN A 117 30.15 -16.36 -15.12
CA GLN A 117 29.49 -17.62 -15.51
C GLN A 117 28.52 -18.09 -14.43
N ASP A 118 27.32 -18.51 -14.83
CA ASP A 118 26.46 -19.35 -14.00
C ASP A 118 27.06 -20.76 -13.94
N SER A 119 27.18 -21.34 -12.74
CA SER A 119 27.37 -22.79 -12.61
C SER A 119 26.02 -23.44 -12.30
N GLU A 120 25.70 -24.53 -12.98
CA GLU A 120 24.41 -25.23 -12.81
C GLU A 120 24.26 -25.76 -11.35
N SER A 121 25.39 -26.03 -10.68
CA SER A 121 25.49 -26.42 -9.27
C SER A 121 25.21 -25.31 -8.24
N ASP A 122 25.05 -24.03 -8.66
CA ASP A 122 24.72 -22.94 -7.72
C ASP A 122 23.22 -22.83 -7.43
N TYR A 123 22.35 -23.39 -8.28
CA TYR A 123 20.91 -23.13 -8.27
C TYR A 123 20.05 -24.41 -8.28
N SER A 124 20.64 -25.58 -8.01
CA SER A 124 19.90 -26.83 -7.80
C SER A 124 19.21 -26.81 -6.44
N SER A 125 18.00 -26.25 -6.40
CA SER A 125 17.10 -26.28 -5.25
C SER A 125 16.54 -27.68 -5.01
N GLU A 126 16.64 -28.20 -3.79
CA GLU A 126 15.99 -29.45 -3.35
C GLU A 126 14.48 -29.24 -3.04
N ASP A 127 13.87 -28.21 -3.65
CA ASP A 127 12.53 -27.68 -3.36
C ASP A 127 11.37 -28.46 -4.05
N GLU A 128 11.58 -29.70 -4.51
CA GLU A 128 10.51 -30.50 -5.16
C GLU A 128 9.54 -31.17 -4.18
N GLU A 129 9.84 -31.20 -2.87
CA GLU A 129 9.04 -31.93 -1.85
C GLU A 129 8.41 -31.05 -0.74
N GLU A 130 7.79 -29.89 -1.06
CA GLU A 130 6.89 -29.23 -0.07
C GLU A 130 5.62 -28.52 -0.61
N ASP A 131 5.52 -28.21 -1.91
CA ASP A 131 4.37 -27.45 -2.49
C ASP A 131 3.09 -28.29 -2.76
N GLN A 132 2.86 -29.33 -1.95
CA GLN A 132 1.58 -30.07 -1.90
C GLN A 132 0.91 -29.97 -0.51
N GLY A 133 1.42 -29.09 0.37
CA GLY A 133 1.04 -29.04 1.79
C GLY A 133 -0.29 -28.36 2.16
N GLU A 134 -0.86 -27.50 1.32
CA GLU A 134 -1.97 -26.60 1.74
C GLU A 134 -3.23 -26.61 0.84
N ALA A 135 -3.54 -27.74 0.19
CA ALA A 135 -4.62 -27.83 -0.81
C ALA A 135 -5.71 -28.92 -0.62
N ALA A 136 -5.79 -29.65 0.51
CA ALA A 136 -6.91 -30.60 0.74
C ALA A 136 -7.18 -31.06 2.19
N ILE A 137 -7.81 -30.25 3.06
CA ILE A 137 -8.55 -30.78 4.24
C ILE A 137 -9.90 -30.06 4.47
N THR A 138 -10.90 -30.36 3.63
CA THR A 138 -12.31 -30.45 4.06
C THR A 138 -13.08 -31.37 3.10
N GLN A 139 -14.15 -31.99 3.58
CA GLN A 139 -15.10 -32.83 2.82
C GLN A 139 -14.61 -34.20 2.33
N HIS A 140 -14.60 -35.18 3.24
CA HIS A 140 -15.27 -36.45 2.92
C HIS A 140 -16.62 -36.48 3.64
N ARG A 141 -17.69 -36.38 2.86
CA ARG A 141 -19.09 -36.41 3.33
C ARG A 141 -19.62 -37.84 3.29
N ALA A 142 -20.32 -38.27 4.34
CA ALA A 142 -20.99 -39.57 4.37
C ALA A 142 -22.22 -39.61 3.44
N THR A 143 -22.42 -40.75 2.79
CA THR A 143 -23.66 -41.14 2.11
C THR A 143 -24.13 -42.51 2.62
N LYS A 144 -25.44 -42.77 2.54
CA LYS A 144 -26.10 -43.91 3.20
C LYS A 144 -26.12 -45.18 2.34
N GLY A 145 -26.27 -46.33 3.00
CA GLY A 145 -26.74 -47.60 2.44
C GLY A 145 -27.39 -48.42 3.57
N ASP A 146 -28.52 -49.06 3.30
CA ASP A 146 -29.51 -49.45 4.33
C ASP A 146 -29.33 -50.85 4.97
N HIS A 147 -30.20 -51.10 5.96
CA HIS A 147 -30.85 -52.38 6.34
C HIS A 147 -30.40 -53.22 7.56
N LEU A 148 -31.38 -53.31 8.49
CA LEU A 148 -31.87 -54.47 9.27
C LEU A 148 -31.36 -54.78 10.69
N ASP A 149 -32.38 -54.97 11.55
CA ASP A 149 -32.51 -55.75 12.81
C ASP A 149 -31.53 -55.58 13.99
N GLY A 150 -32.07 -55.77 15.21
CA GLY A 150 -31.24 -55.99 16.41
C GLY A 150 -31.55 -55.18 17.68
N SER A 151 -32.80 -55.14 18.15
CA SER A 151 -33.06 -55.02 19.61
C SER A 151 -33.15 -56.43 20.23
N PRO A 152 -32.93 -56.67 21.55
CA PRO A 152 -32.96 -55.68 22.64
C PRO A 152 -31.88 -55.84 23.77
N SER A 153 -31.98 -54.96 24.79
CA SER A 153 -32.04 -55.33 26.23
C SER A 153 -30.91 -54.90 27.20
N SER A 154 -31.38 -54.38 28.35
CA SER A 154 -30.91 -54.60 29.73
C SER A 154 -29.90 -53.66 30.44
N THR A 155 -30.38 -53.16 31.59
CA THR A 155 -29.70 -52.90 32.89
C THR A 155 -28.54 -51.89 32.98
N LEU A 156 -28.67 -50.78 33.75
CA LEU A 156 -28.66 -50.63 35.23
C LEU A 156 -27.27 -50.75 35.89
N THR A 157 -26.70 -49.63 36.36
CA THR A 157 -26.39 -49.38 37.80
C THR A 157 -25.75 -48.00 38.05
N THR A 158 -25.95 -47.47 39.27
CA THR A 158 -25.09 -46.46 39.93
C THR A 158 -24.50 -47.12 41.19
N PRO A 159 -23.27 -46.78 41.61
CA PRO A 159 -23.05 -45.85 42.76
C PRO A 159 -21.78 -44.95 42.58
N SER A 160 -21.65 -43.71 43.07
CA SER A 160 -21.71 -43.09 44.42
C SER A 160 -20.36 -42.92 45.17
N ALA A 161 -19.94 -41.66 45.33
CA ALA A 161 -19.34 -41.01 46.53
C ALA A 161 -18.08 -41.53 47.26
N SER A 162 -17.02 -40.69 47.31
CA SER A 162 -16.29 -40.17 48.51
C SER A 162 -15.07 -39.32 48.05
N LYS A 163 -14.58 -38.21 48.66
CA LYS A 163 -14.55 -37.58 50.01
C LYS A 163 -13.26 -37.81 50.86
N SER A 164 -12.25 -36.96 50.66
CA SER A 164 -11.36 -36.36 51.69
C SER A 164 -10.34 -35.40 51.01
N SER A 165 -9.96 -34.17 51.41
CA SER A 165 -10.09 -33.25 52.57
C SER A 165 -8.78 -33.02 53.35
N ILE A 166 -8.58 -31.80 53.90
CA ILE A 166 -7.42 -31.29 54.71
C ILE A 166 -6.25 -30.82 53.79
N SER A 167 -5.90 -29.52 53.59
CA SER A 167 -5.62 -28.33 54.44
C SER A 167 -4.25 -28.36 55.15
N SER A 168 -3.44 -27.32 55.35
CA SER A 168 -3.40 -25.86 55.02
C SER A 168 -1.92 -25.38 55.28
N THR A 169 -1.39 -24.16 55.08
CA THR A 169 -1.83 -22.77 55.37
C THR A 169 -0.99 -21.70 54.64
N ASN A 170 -1.62 -20.54 54.38
CA ASN A 170 -1.13 -19.14 54.37
C ASN A 170 0.37 -18.78 54.23
N SER A 171 0.63 -17.82 53.32
CA SER A 171 1.13 -16.48 53.73
C SER A 171 0.70 -15.40 52.72
N THR A 172 0.31 -14.21 53.20
CA THR A 172 -0.34 -13.13 52.42
C THR A 172 0.45 -11.83 52.39
N SER A 173 0.43 -11.12 51.27
CA SER A 173 0.41 -9.63 51.25
C SER A 173 -0.02 -9.10 49.88
N SER A 174 -0.88 -8.08 49.84
CA SER A 174 -1.39 -7.46 48.61
C SER A 174 -1.65 -5.96 48.83
N SER A 175 -1.86 -5.21 47.74
CA SER A 175 -2.58 -3.90 47.70
C SER A 175 -1.94 -2.72 48.47
N SER A 176 -2.19 -1.44 48.16
CA SER A 176 -2.94 -0.79 47.05
C SER A 176 -2.50 0.68 46.90
N ALA A 177 -3.00 1.35 45.85
CA ALA A 177 -2.76 2.76 45.53
C ALA A 177 -3.30 3.79 46.56
N TRP A 178 -2.90 5.06 46.40
CA TRP A 178 -3.57 6.21 46.99
C TRP A 178 -3.60 7.44 46.05
N SER A 179 -4.52 8.37 46.35
CA SER A 179 -4.87 9.55 45.55
C SER A 179 -4.63 10.85 46.34
N ALA A 180 -4.76 12.01 45.66
CA ALA A 180 -4.38 13.32 46.21
C ALA A 180 -5.40 13.96 47.19
N ALA A 181 -4.89 14.85 48.05
CA ALA A 181 -5.62 15.94 48.71
C ALA A 181 -4.65 17.07 49.12
N SER A 182 -5.17 18.26 49.47
CA SER A 182 -4.42 19.52 49.59
C SER A 182 -4.46 20.16 50.98
N SER A 183 -3.59 21.16 51.24
CA SER A 183 -3.76 22.19 52.29
C SER A 183 -2.83 23.40 52.07
N SER A 184 -3.16 24.54 52.69
CA SER A 184 -2.53 25.88 52.52
C SER A 184 -1.73 26.28 53.80
N SER A 185 -1.11 27.47 54.01
CA SER A 185 -1.21 28.82 53.40
C SER A 185 -0.07 29.76 53.88
N ASN A 186 0.23 30.82 53.11
CA ASN A 186 0.91 32.10 53.51
C ASN A 186 2.39 32.03 53.98
N THR A 187 3.32 32.95 53.66
CA THR A 187 3.43 34.14 52.76
C THR A 187 4.96 34.39 52.51
N ASN A 188 5.53 35.41 51.83
CA ASN A 188 5.09 36.75 51.43
C ASN A 188 5.88 37.34 50.22
N ASN A 189 5.52 38.58 49.84
CA ASN A 189 6.15 39.61 48.97
C ASN A 189 7.71 39.65 48.89
N ASN A 190 8.35 40.20 47.84
CA ASN A 190 7.92 41.36 47.03
C ASN A 190 8.61 41.54 45.64
N ILE A 191 7.90 42.19 44.70
CA ILE A 191 8.35 42.92 43.48
C ILE A 191 8.80 42.12 42.21
N ASP A 192 8.26 42.58 41.07
CA ASP A 192 8.49 42.20 39.64
C ASP A 192 8.89 43.48 38.85
N PRO A 193 9.56 43.43 37.67
CA PRO A 193 8.81 43.45 36.41
C PRO A 193 9.40 42.66 35.21
N HIS A 194 8.50 41.96 34.50
CA HIS A 194 8.59 41.48 33.10
C HIS A 194 9.10 42.53 32.06
N PRO A 195 9.65 42.11 30.89
CA PRO A 195 8.80 42.02 29.68
C PRO A 195 9.17 41.04 28.54
N LYS A 196 8.13 40.38 28.01
CA LYS A 196 7.78 40.12 26.57
C LYS A 196 8.67 39.24 25.65
N SER A 197 8.00 38.81 24.57
CA SER A 197 8.39 37.88 23.50
C SER A 197 9.19 38.51 22.35
N LYS A 198 9.73 37.66 21.47
CA LYS A 198 10.18 38.02 20.12
C LYS A 198 9.79 36.97 19.08
N GLU A 199 8.90 37.36 18.19
CA GLU A 199 8.89 36.93 16.79
C GLU A 199 9.67 37.96 15.95
N GLN A 200 9.77 37.72 14.63
CA GLN A 200 10.40 38.57 13.60
C GLN A 200 11.93 38.77 13.62
N LEU A 201 12.41 39.15 12.43
CA LEU A 201 13.80 39.23 11.94
C LEU A 201 14.44 37.84 11.75
N ILE A 202 15.05 37.52 10.60
CA ILE A 202 15.61 38.41 9.56
C ILE A 202 14.98 38.12 8.18
N GLU A 203 14.48 39.19 7.54
CA GLU A 203 14.21 39.25 6.10
C GLU A 203 14.76 40.59 5.61
N GLU A 204 15.92 40.59 4.94
CA GLU A 204 16.43 41.70 4.10
C GLU A 204 17.79 41.32 3.47
N SER A 205 17.80 40.98 2.19
CA SER A 205 18.99 41.21 1.34
C SER A 205 18.62 41.20 -0.16
N TYR A 206 18.78 42.36 -0.80
CA TYR A 206 18.79 42.59 -2.26
C TYR A 206 17.49 42.39 -3.05
N THR A 207 16.73 43.48 -3.16
CA THR A 207 16.00 43.84 -4.38
C THR A 207 16.71 45.00 -5.10
N HIS A 208 16.69 44.97 -6.45
CA HIS A 208 16.89 46.07 -7.43
C HIS A 208 17.80 45.67 -8.62
N ILE A 209 17.19 45.21 -9.71
CA ILE A 209 17.29 45.83 -11.04
C ILE A 209 15.84 45.93 -11.57
N VAL A 210 15.54 46.95 -12.37
CA VAL A 210 14.18 47.25 -12.88
C VAL A 210 14.16 47.11 -14.41
N ASP A 211 13.00 46.66 -14.91
CA ASP A 211 12.47 46.64 -16.28
C ASP A 211 13.34 47.02 -17.47
N ASN A 212 13.22 46.22 -18.53
CA ASN A 212 12.84 46.76 -19.84
C ASN A 212 11.98 45.75 -20.59
N GLN A 213 10.91 46.23 -21.23
CA GLN A 213 10.15 45.48 -22.22
C GLN A 213 10.79 45.66 -23.59
N ASP A 214 10.81 44.61 -24.41
CA ASP A 214 10.61 44.77 -25.85
C ASP A 214 10.09 43.45 -26.46
N SER A 215 9.41 43.53 -27.59
CA SER A 215 8.71 42.39 -28.20
C SER A 215 9.41 41.88 -29.45
N ASP A 216 9.52 40.55 -29.60
CA ASP A 216 9.39 39.95 -30.94
C ASP A 216 8.80 38.52 -30.87
N SER A 217 8.30 38.07 -32.01
CA SER A 217 7.61 36.81 -32.24
C SER A 217 8.49 35.81 -32.99
N SER A 218 8.50 34.56 -32.55
CA SER A 218 8.85 33.41 -33.41
C SER A 218 8.35 32.12 -32.78
N ALA A 219 8.01 31.13 -33.62
CA ALA A 219 7.45 29.85 -33.18
C ALA A 219 8.44 28.71 -33.44
N GLU A 220 8.75 27.92 -32.42
CA GLU A 220 9.47 26.65 -32.55
C GLU A 220 8.73 25.47 -31.90
N LYS A 221 9.15 24.25 -32.26
CA LYS A 221 8.42 22.99 -32.02
C LYS A 221 8.99 22.23 -30.81
N PRO A 222 8.17 21.40 -30.12
CA PRO A 222 8.58 20.77 -28.86
C PRO A 222 9.72 19.75 -29.04
N PRO A 223 10.69 19.70 -28.11
CA PRO A 223 11.80 18.75 -28.16
C PRO A 223 11.37 17.33 -27.76
N LYS A 224 11.97 16.33 -28.40
CA LYS A 224 11.76 14.89 -28.10
C LYS A 224 12.92 14.32 -27.27
N LYS A 225 12.58 13.40 -26.36
CA LYS A 225 13.48 12.40 -25.71
C LYS A 225 14.70 12.97 -24.95
N THR A 226 14.59 13.05 -23.63
CA THR A 226 15.69 13.32 -22.69
C THR A 226 16.67 12.14 -22.63
N ALA A 227 17.72 12.16 -23.45
CA ALA A 227 18.76 11.13 -23.47
C ALA A 227 20.17 11.70 -23.77
N ARG A 228 20.75 12.43 -22.79
CA ARG A 228 22.20 12.61 -22.55
C ARG A 228 22.45 13.65 -21.46
N ASN A 229 23.00 13.24 -20.32
CA ASN A 229 23.73 14.18 -19.46
C ASN A 229 25.16 14.37 -19.98
N THR A 230 25.72 15.57 -19.79
CA THR A 230 26.99 15.98 -20.43
C THR A 230 28.21 15.48 -19.67
N ARG A 231 29.20 14.95 -20.40
CA ARG A 231 30.52 14.60 -19.84
C ARG A 231 31.29 15.87 -19.46
N SER A 232 31.35 16.21 -18.17
CA SER A 232 32.38 17.11 -17.67
C SER A 232 33.74 16.39 -17.66
N SER A 233 34.79 17.05 -18.17
CA SER A 233 36.09 16.42 -18.44
C SER A 233 37.12 16.69 -17.34
N THR A 234 36.89 16.15 -16.15
CA THR A 234 37.84 16.26 -15.03
C THR A 234 39.21 15.67 -15.41
N ARG A 235 40.27 16.49 -15.36
CA ARG A 235 41.65 16.07 -15.66
C ARG A 235 42.11 14.97 -14.70
N ARG A 236 42.58 13.85 -15.24
CA ARG A 236 43.26 12.79 -14.46
C ARG A 236 44.61 13.30 -13.94
N SER A 237 44.76 13.43 -12.63
CA SER A 237 46.06 13.48 -11.97
C SER A 237 46.51 12.04 -11.67
N ASN A 238 47.54 11.57 -12.37
CA ASN A 238 48.16 10.28 -12.05
C ASN A 238 48.85 10.38 -10.67
N SER A 239 48.27 9.73 -9.67
CA SER A 239 48.93 9.40 -8.41
C SER A 239 48.69 7.91 -8.13
N SER A 240 49.73 7.21 -7.68
CA SER A 240 49.69 5.77 -7.42
C SER A 240 48.89 5.47 -6.17
N ALA A 241 47.59 5.27 -6.32
CA ALA A 241 46.69 4.89 -5.24
C ALA A 241 46.56 3.36 -5.12
N SER A 242 46.63 2.84 -3.91
CA SER A 242 46.10 1.52 -3.55
C SER A 242 44.64 1.41 -4.00
N GLN A 243 44.17 0.18 -4.32
CA GLN A 243 42.75 -0.08 -4.54
C GLN A 243 41.94 0.41 -3.33
N LYS A 244 41.28 1.56 -3.47
CA LYS A 244 40.27 2.00 -2.52
C LYS A 244 39.03 1.14 -2.76
N ASN A 245 38.47 0.58 -1.69
CA ASN A 245 37.15 -0.05 -1.79
C ASN A 245 36.16 0.99 -2.33
N LYS A 246 35.49 0.64 -3.43
CA LYS A 246 34.50 1.49 -4.09
C LYS A 246 33.19 1.57 -3.28
N LEU A 247 32.92 0.54 -2.48
CA LEU A 247 31.77 0.43 -1.59
C LEU A 247 32.05 1.01 -0.19
N PRO A 248 31.01 1.44 0.55
CA PRO A 248 31.10 1.73 1.98
C PRO A 248 31.71 0.56 2.79
N SER A 249 32.43 0.88 3.85
CA SER A 249 33.21 -0.08 4.66
C SER A 249 32.38 -1.17 5.36
N ASP A 250 31.08 -0.95 5.51
CA ASP A 250 30.08 -1.82 6.13
C ASP A 250 29.14 -2.50 5.11
N LEU A 251 29.18 -2.12 3.82
CA LEU A 251 28.49 -2.82 2.74
C LEU A 251 29.28 -4.08 2.31
N LYS A 252 29.36 -5.05 3.24
CA LYS A 252 30.22 -6.24 3.14
C LYS A 252 29.57 -7.45 2.44
N TRP A 253 28.27 -7.38 2.17
CA TRP A 253 27.48 -8.47 1.59
C TRP A 253 27.31 -8.35 0.05
N ILE A 254 27.97 -7.38 -0.58
CA ILE A 254 28.07 -7.21 -2.04
C ILE A 254 29.52 -7.47 -2.47
N ASN A 255 29.72 -8.18 -3.58
CA ASN A 255 31.04 -8.45 -4.11
C ASN A 255 31.63 -7.21 -4.81
N SER A 256 32.49 -6.49 -4.09
CA SER A 256 33.15 -5.26 -4.58
C SER A 256 34.06 -5.45 -5.80
N SER A 257 34.38 -6.68 -6.23
CA SER A 257 35.15 -6.91 -7.45
C SER A 257 34.34 -6.76 -8.75
N LEU A 258 33.00 -6.79 -8.66
CA LEU A 258 32.08 -6.70 -9.80
C LEU A 258 31.49 -5.28 -9.98
N ILE A 259 31.72 -4.41 -9.01
CA ILE A 259 31.16 -3.05 -8.98
C ILE A 259 32.14 -2.07 -9.62
N ASP A 260 31.64 -1.31 -10.59
CA ASP A 260 32.42 -0.30 -11.27
C ASP A 260 32.35 1.09 -10.61
N SER A 261 31.16 1.49 -10.15
CA SER A 261 30.96 2.74 -9.39
C SER A 261 29.93 2.56 -8.26
N CYS A 262 29.93 3.50 -7.32
CA CYS A 262 28.97 3.56 -6.21
C CYS A 262 28.65 5.02 -5.92
N ALA A 263 27.37 5.40 -6.04
CA ALA A 263 26.87 6.74 -5.74
C ALA A 263 25.95 6.70 -4.52
N SER A 264 26.02 7.72 -3.66
CA SER A 264 25.07 7.89 -2.56
C SER A 264 23.79 8.52 -3.07
N LEU A 265 22.64 7.88 -2.84
CA LEU A 265 21.31 8.44 -3.08
C LEU A 265 20.71 9.04 -1.80
N GLY A 266 21.06 8.52 -0.63
CA GLY A 266 20.65 9.10 0.65
C GLY A 266 21.27 8.40 1.86
N GLY A 267 21.34 9.11 2.98
CA GLY A 267 21.82 8.61 4.27
C GLY A 267 20.68 8.31 5.23
N THR A 268 21.04 8.04 6.49
CA THR A 268 20.08 7.83 7.59
C THR A 268 19.32 9.09 7.99
N ASP A 269 19.71 10.26 7.47
CA ASP A 269 19.03 11.56 7.58
C ASP A 269 17.88 11.72 6.57
N THR A 270 18.01 11.08 5.41
CA THR A 270 17.21 11.34 4.19
C THR A 270 16.47 10.11 3.66
N THR A 271 16.82 8.91 4.12
CA THR A 271 16.18 7.64 3.74
C THR A 271 15.90 6.71 4.93
N ALA A 272 14.84 5.92 4.81
CA ALA A 272 14.35 4.98 5.82
C ALA A 272 13.61 3.81 5.14
N GLN A 273 13.10 2.87 5.94
CA GLN A 273 12.41 1.67 5.46
C GLN A 273 11.34 1.21 6.44
N VAL A 274 10.29 0.57 5.93
CA VAL A 274 9.26 -0.16 6.68
C VAL A 274 8.98 -1.52 6.06
N LEU A 275 8.33 -2.44 6.79
CA LEU A 275 7.73 -3.66 6.23
C LEU A 275 6.27 -3.36 5.86
N PRO A 276 5.91 -3.19 4.57
CA PRO A 276 4.63 -2.57 4.18
C PRO A 276 3.39 -3.31 4.69
N TYR A 277 3.41 -4.65 4.68
CA TYR A 277 2.32 -5.46 5.22
C TYR A 277 2.08 -5.22 6.72
N LYS A 278 3.15 -5.18 7.53
CA LYS A 278 3.05 -4.93 8.97
C LYS A 278 2.53 -3.51 9.24
N PHE A 279 3.08 -2.51 8.54
CA PHE A 279 2.66 -1.12 8.68
C PHE A 279 1.19 -0.93 8.31
N THR A 280 0.76 -1.43 7.14
CA THR A 280 -0.64 -1.34 6.68
C THR A 280 -1.62 -1.96 7.69
N ASN A 281 -1.31 -3.15 8.21
CA ASN A 281 -2.15 -3.80 9.23
C ASN A 281 -2.13 -3.05 10.58
N PHE A 282 -1.00 -2.44 10.96
CA PHE A 282 -0.90 -1.65 12.19
C PHE A 282 -1.67 -0.33 12.10
N MET A 283 -1.62 0.38 10.97
CA MET A 283 -2.38 1.62 10.76
C MET A 283 -3.89 1.34 10.80
N LEU A 284 -4.34 0.26 10.16
CA LEU A 284 -5.73 -0.20 10.26
C LEU A 284 -6.11 -0.59 11.70
N LYS A 285 -5.23 -1.29 12.45
CA LYS A 285 -5.45 -1.58 13.87
C LYS A 285 -5.68 -0.29 14.69
N LYS A 286 -4.89 0.76 14.44
CA LYS A 286 -5.06 2.05 15.11
C LYS A 286 -6.29 2.82 14.67
N ALA A 287 -6.74 2.70 13.42
CA ALA A 287 -8.03 3.23 12.98
C ALA A 287 -9.19 2.57 13.76
N VAL A 288 -9.14 1.25 13.95
CA VAL A 288 -10.14 0.49 14.74
C VAL A 288 -10.08 0.82 16.24
N GLU A 289 -8.89 1.04 16.81
CA GLU A 289 -8.76 1.46 18.21
C GLU A 289 -9.31 2.89 18.45
N TYR A 290 -9.14 3.82 17.51
CA TYR A 290 -9.56 5.23 17.69
C TYR A 290 -11.01 5.52 17.27
N SER A 291 -11.60 4.73 16.37
CA SER A 291 -13.03 4.87 15.99
C SER A 291 -14.01 4.60 17.13
N GLN A 292 -13.55 4.01 18.24
CA GLN A 292 -14.39 3.58 19.37
C GLN A 292 -15.57 2.68 18.96
N GLY A 293 -15.43 1.96 17.83
CA GLY A 293 -16.44 1.08 17.26
C GLY A 293 -17.21 1.66 16.06
N SER A 294 -17.08 2.96 15.76
CA SER A 294 -17.73 3.60 14.60
C SER A 294 -16.88 3.46 13.31
N ILE A 295 -16.35 2.26 13.09
CA ILE A 295 -15.72 1.81 11.84
C ILE A 295 -16.04 0.33 11.59
N GLU A 296 -16.27 -0.04 10.34
CA GLU A 296 -16.39 -1.45 9.93
C GLU A 296 -15.54 -1.77 8.69
N LEU A 297 -15.28 -3.08 8.48
CA LEU A 297 -14.55 -3.60 7.33
C LEU A 297 -15.37 -4.69 6.64
N ILE A 298 -15.79 -4.40 5.41
CA ILE A 298 -16.55 -5.29 4.54
C ILE A 298 -15.62 -5.94 3.52
N ILE A 299 -15.74 -7.26 3.34
CA ILE A 299 -15.07 -8.01 2.28
C ILE A 299 -16.01 -8.20 1.09
N GLY A 300 -15.81 -7.38 0.08
CA GLY A 300 -16.61 -7.31 -1.14
C GLY A 300 -15.94 -6.47 -2.23
N LYS A 301 -16.16 -6.84 -3.49
CA LYS A 301 -15.69 -6.07 -4.66
C LYS A 301 -16.70 -4.97 -4.96
N VAL A 302 -16.33 -3.69 -4.79
CA VAL A 302 -17.10 -2.57 -5.38
C VAL A 302 -16.98 -2.64 -6.90
N GLU A 303 -18.09 -2.44 -7.58
CA GLU A 303 -18.17 -2.47 -9.04
C GLU A 303 -18.63 -1.11 -9.60
N GLU A 304 -19.52 -0.41 -8.90
CA GLU A 304 -20.12 0.86 -9.36
C GLU A 304 -20.22 1.89 -8.23
N ILE A 305 -20.21 3.18 -8.62
CA ILE A 305 -20.56 4.32 -7.77
C ILE A 305 -22.05 4.64 -7.99
N LYS A 306 -22.78 4.99 -6.92
CA LYS A 306 -24.17 5.46 -7.03
C LYS A 306 -24.20 6.98 -7.14
N TYR A 307 -24.92 7.49 -8.14
CA TYR A 307 -25.11 8.92 -8.38
C TYR A 307 -26.56 9.34 -8.13
N SER A 308 -26.74 10.60 -7.73
CA SER A 308 -28.05 11.24 -7.64
C SER A 308 -28.55 11.67 -9.02
N MET A 309 -29.71 11.17 -9.45
CA MET A 309 -30.32 11.56 -10.74
C MET A 309 -30.82 13.02 -10.75
N GLU A 310 -30.93 13.68 -9.60
CA GLU A 310 -31.36 15.09 -9.48
C GLU A 310 -30.17 16.05 -9.40
N THR A 311 -29.07 15.66 -8.74
CA THR A 311 -27.95 16.55 -8.41
C THR A 311 -26.60 16.13 -8.99
N GLY A 312 -26.48 14.95 -9.60
CA GLY A 312 -25.22 14.39 -10.13
C GLY A 312 -24.20 13.95 -9.05
N GLN A 313 -24.43 14.31 -7.79
CA GLN A 313 -23.58 13.99 -6.64
C GLN A 313 -23.42 12.47 -6.43
N ALA A 314 -22.27 12.04 -5.91
CA ALA A 314 -22.12 10.68 -5.43
C ALA A 314 -22.90 10.47 -4.12
N THR A 315 -23.53 9.29 -3.99
CA THR A 315 -24.48 8.95 -2.91
C THR A 315 -24.23 7.57 -2.29
N GLY A 316 -23.26 6.82 -2.80
CA GLY A 316 -22.93 5.48 -2.32
C GLY A 316 -22.15 4.65 -3.32
N VAL A 317 -22.12 3.34 -3.09
CA VAL A 317 -21.50 2.34 -3.98
C VAL A 317 -22.36 1.09 -4.09
N ILE A 318 -22.10 0.28 -5.13
CA ILE A 318 -22.66 -1.08 -5.27
C ILE A 318 -21.52 -2.09 -5.29
N TYR A 319 -21.64 -3.17 -4.52
CA TYR A 319 -20.59 -4.18 -4.38
C TYR A 319 -21.14 -5.61 -4.31
N LYS A 320 -20.30 -6.59 -4.66
CA LYS A 320 -20.57 -8.02 -4.49
C LYS A 320 -19.80 -8.59 -3.28
N PRO A 321 -20.45 -9.29 -2.32
CA PRO A 321 -19.79 -10.07 -1.27
C PRO A 321 -18.64 -10.94 -1.81
N SER A 322 -17.54 -11.05 -1.08
CA SER A 322 -16.33 -11.75 -1.59
C SER A 322 -15.66 -12.71 -0.60
N SER A 323 -16.31 -13.07 0.51
CA SER A 323 -15.79 -14.08 1.44
C SER A 323 -16.19 -15.50 1.04
N SER A 324 -15.34 -16.49 1.34
CA SER A 324 -15.64 -17.93 1.18
C SER A 324 -16.80 -18.45 2.05
N LYS A 325 -17.34 -17.64 2.97
CA LYS A 325 -18.56 -17.95 3.73
C LYS A 325 -19.84 -17.41 3.07
N ALA A 326 -19.71 -16.53 2.08
CA ALA A 326 -20.81 -16.10 1.19
C ALA A 326 -20.84 -16.95 -0.09
N ALA A 327 -20.67 -18.27 0.08
CA ALA A 327 -20.56 -19.25 -0.99
C ALA A 327 -21.78 -20.18 -1.05
N THR A 328 -22.99 -19.61 -0.99
CA THR A 328 -24.16 -20.22 -1.66
C THR A 328 -24.29 -19.61 -3.04
N VAL A 329 -24.87 -20.34 -4.00
CA VAL A 329 -25.00 -19.83 -5.39
C VAL A 329 -25.75 -18.48 -5.42
N ASP A 330 -26.74 -18.32 -4.54
CA ASP A 330 -27.55 -17.10 -4.42
C ASP A 330 -26.76 -15.90 -3.84
N THR A 331 -25.69 -16.12 -3.08
CA THR A 331 -24.89 -15.04 -2.45
C THR A 331 -23.71 -14.57 -3.28
N VAL A 332 -23.31 -15.32 -4.32
CA VAL A 332 -22.27 -14.89 -5.28
C VAL A 332 -22.78 -13.81 -6.24
N ASN A 333 -24.08 -13.83 -6.56
CA ASN A 333 -24.73 -12.86 -7.44
C ASN A 333 -25.41 -11.70 -6.70
N GLU A 334 -25.36 -11.67 -5.37
CA GLU A 334 -25.97 -10.60 -4.57
C GLU A 334 -25.21 -9.28 -4.73
N ARG A 335 -25.77 -8.34 -5.49
CA ARG A 335 -25.32 -6.94 -5.50
C ARG A 335 -25.91 -6.22 -4.30
N ILE A 336 -25.05 -5.68 -3.43
CA ILE A 336 -25.44 -4.91 -2.25
C ILE A 336 -25.16 -3.43 -2.49
N GLU A 337 -26.19 -2.60 -2.36
CA GLU A 337 -26.05 -1.16 -2.32
C GLU A 337 -25.63 -0.70 -0.91
N LEU A 338 -24.74 0.30 -0.85
CA LEU A 338 -24.41 1.00 0.39
C LEU A 338 -24.38 2.51 0.13
N GLY A 339 -25.38 3.22 0.65
CA GLY A 339 -25.42 4.68 0.64
C GLY A 339 -24.40 5.29 1.60
N GLY A 340 -23.85 6.46 1.26
CA GLY A 340 -22.92 7.21 2.10
C GLY A 340 -22.72 8.63 1.59
N ASP A 341 -22.40 9.53 2.51
CA ASP A 341 -22.29 10.97 2.27
C ASP A 341 -20.95 11.39 1.66
N GLN A 342 -19.89 10.57 1.79
CA GLN A 342 -18.59 10.78 1.14
C GLN A 342 -17.99 9.45 0.71
N ILE A 343 -17.57 9.34 -0.57
CA ILE A 343 -17.05 8.12 -1.18
C ILE A 343 -15.58 8.33 -1.57
N VAL A 344 -14.66 7.55 -1.00
CA VAL A 344 -13.21 7.71 -1.16
C VAL A 344 -12.61 6.50 -1.89
N LEU A 345 -12.11 6.70 -3.10
CA LEU A 345 -11.46 5.65 -3.89
C LEU A 345 -9.95 5.62 -3.65
N SER A 346 -9.47 4.49 -3.11
CA SER A 346 -8.04 4.24 -2.82
C SER A 346 -7.54 2.91 -3.40
N VAL A 347 -8.23 2.41 -4.44
CA VAL A 347 -8.09 1.06 -5.02
C VAL A 347 -6.82 0.81 -5.85
N GLY A 348 -5.93 1.78 -5.98
CA GLY A 348 -4.66 1.63 -6.70
C GLY A 348 -4.87 1.34 -8.19
N PRO A 349 -4.21 0.32 -8.78
CA PRO A 349 -4.29 0.05 -10.22
C PRO A 349 -5.65 -0.53 -10.66
N TRP A 350 -6.59 -0.74 -9.73
CA TRP A 350 -7.98 -1.06 -10.02
C TRP A 350 -8.88 0.18 -10.21
N THR A 351 -8.35 1.43 -10.11
CA THR A 351 -9.16 2.66 -10.25
C THR A 351 -9.92 2.70 -11.58
N SER A 352 -9.27 2.37 -12.70
CA SER A 352 -9.87 2.35 -14.03
C SER A 352 -10.92 1.25 -14.27
N LYS A 353 -11.11 0.30 -13.32
CA LYS A 353 -12.26 -0.62 -13.32
C LYS A 353 -13.51 -0.06 -12.62
N ILE A 354 -13.42 1.12 -12.01
CA ILE A 354 -14.52 1.81 -11.30
C ILE A 354 -14.78 3.19 -11.92
N LEU A 355 -13.74 3.88 -12.39
CA LEU A 355 -13.81 5.13 -13.15
C LEU A 355 -13.03 4.95 -14.47
N PRO A 356 -13.67 4.50 -15.57
CA PRO A 356 -12.97 4.08 -16.80
C PRO A 356 -12.04 5.15 -17.40
N ASP A 357 -12.47 6.40 -17.45
CA ASP A 357 -11.69 7.53 -17.98
C ASP A 357 -10.61 8.04 -17.03
N CYS A 358 -10.51 7.50 -15.80
CA CYS A 358 -9.44 7.84 -14.89
C CYS A 358 -8.11 7.25 -15.41
N PRO A 359 -7.08 8.06 -15.72
CA PRO A 359 -5.88 7.64 -16.45
C PRO A 359 -4.88 6.91 -15.55
N ILE A 360 -5.35 5.95 -14.75
CA ILE A 360 -4.56 5.13 -13.84
C ILE A 360 -4.56 3.69 -14.35
N SER A 361 -3.43 3.25 -14.89
CA SER A 361 -3.18 1.87 -15.30
C SER A 361 -2.37 1.10 -14.25
N GLY A 362 -2.11 -0.18 -14.54
CA GLY A 362 -1.28 -1.05 -13.73
C GLY A 362 -0.01 -1.49 -14.44
N LEU A 363 1.14 -1.24 -13.83
CA LEU A 363 2.41 -1.86 -14.22
C LEU A 363 2.73 -3.03 -13.29
N ARG A 364 2.83 -4.27 -13.79
CA ARG A 364 3.14 -5.44 -12.95
C ARG A 364 4.62 -5.50 -12.62
N ALA A 365 5.00 -5.62 -11.36
CA ALA A 365 6.37 -5.89 -10.93
C ALA A 365 6.47 -7.24 -10.20
N HIS A 366 7.53 -7.98 -10.49
CA HIS A 366 7.88 -9.23 -9.82
C HIS A 366 8.90 -8.97 -8.72
N SER A 367 8.79 -9.70 -7.61
CA SER A 367 9.71 -9.61 -6.49
C SER A 367 9.87 -10.94 -5.77
N ILE A 368 10.99 -11.06 -5.06
CA ILE A 368 11.28 -12.13 -4.13
C ILE A 368 11.68 -11.56 -2.76
N THR A 369 11.56 -12.37 -1.71
CA THR A 369 12.39 -12.19 -0.52
C THR A 369 13.28 -13.41 -0.31
N VAL A 370 14.49 -13.16 0.19
CA VAL A 370 15.59 -14.13 0.28
C VAL A 370 16.15 -14.14 1.69
N ALA A 371 16.26 -15.31 2.30
CA ALA A 371 17.01 -15.50 3.54
C ALA A 371 18.52 -15.55 3.22
N PRO A 372 19.38 -14.74 3.85
CA PRO A 372 20.83 -14.87 3.72
C PRO A 372 21.34 -16.25 4.17
N PHE A 373 22.36 -16.79 3.50
CA PHE A 373 22.93 -18.09 3.85
C PHE A 373 23.41 -18.15 5.31
N LYS A 374 22.82 -19.06 6.10
CA LYS A 374 23.12 -19.23 7.55
C LYS A 374 23.03 -17.91 8.32
N ASP A 375 21.96 -17.15 8.08
CA ASP A 375 21.61 -15.94 8.81
C ASP A 375 22.72 -14.87 8.78
N GLN A 376 23.55 -14.87 7.73
CA GLN A 376 24.68 -13.96 7.60
C GLN A 376 24.19 -12.50 7.52
N PRO A 377 24.66 -11.61 8.41
CA PRO A 377 24.09 -10.29 8.57
C PRO A 377 24.27 -9.44 7.32
N VAL A 378 23.18 -8.84 6.88
CA VAL A 378 23.14 -7.81 5.84
C VAL A 378 23.04 -6.43 6.51
N SER A 379 23.96 -5.53 6.19
CA SER A 379 23.90 -4.14 6.66
C SER A 379 22.70 -3.42 6.04
N PRO A 380 22.05 -2.48 6.76
CA PRO A 380 20.81 -1.84 6.33
C PRO A 380 21.06 -0.90 5.15
N TYR A 381 20.97 -1.46 3.95
CA TYR A 381 21.10 -0.77 2.68
C TYR A 381 19.87 -1.00 1.79
N ALA A 382 19.44 0.07 1.13
CA ALA A 382 18.66 -0.01 -0.10
C ALA A 382 19.61 0.24 -1.28
N ILE A 383 19.58 -0.63 -2.27
CA ILE A 383 20.53 -0.64 -3.36
C ILE A 383 19.77 -0.63 -4.68
N PHE A 384 19.94 0.44 -5.44
CA PHE A 384 19.60 0.51 -6.86
C PHE A 384 20.81 0.02 -7.65
N THR A 385 20.60 -0.63 -8.79
CA THR A 385 21.70 -1.16 -9.58
C THR A 385 21.52 -0.90 -11.08
N GLU A 386 22.63 -0.74 -11.80
CA GLU A 386 22.69 -0.83 -13.27
C GLU A 386 23.83 -1.79 -13.62
N LEU A 387 23.48 -3.04 -13.92
CA LEU A 387 24.45 -4.14 -14.02
C LEU A 387 24.52 -4.64 -15.46
N LYS A 388 25.68 -4.45 -16.09
CA LYS A 388 25.94 -4.88 -17.47
C LYS A 388 26.04 -6.41 -17.53
N THR A 389 25.16 -7.05 -18.30
CA THR A 389 25.15 -8.51 -18.52
C THR A 389 25.79 -8.93 -19.84
N GLY A 390 25.99 -8.00 -20.78
CA GLY A 390 26.54 -8.28 -22.10
C GLY A 390 27.03 -7.02 -22.81
N PRO A 391 27.33 -7.06 -24.13
CA PRO A 391 27.88 -5.91 -24.86
C PRO A 391 26.97 -4.66 -24.85
N THR A 392 25.65 -4.87 -24.84
CA THR A 392 24.62 -3.81 -24.87
C THR A 392 23.41 -4.14 -23.99
N THR A 393 23.53 -5.13 -23.09
CA THR A 393 22.44 -5.58 -22.21
C THR A 393 22.78 -5.28 -20.75
N TYR A 394 21.76 -4.81 -20.03
CA TYR A 394 21.83 -4.41 -18.63
C TYR A 394 20.62 -4.98 -17.91
N ILE A 395 20.71 -5.08 -16.58
CA ILE A 395 19.63 -5.41 -15.66
C ILE A 395 19.66 -4.42 -14.49
N SER A 396 18.49 -4.08 -13.96
CA SER A 396 18.35 -3.05 -12.92
C SER A 396 17.65 -3.54 -11.64
N PRO A 397 17.99 -4.71 -11.05
CA PRO A 397 17.32 -5.20 -9.85
C PRO A 397 17.54 -4.26 -8.66
N GLU A 398 16.46 -3.93 -7.97
CA GLU A 398 16.48 -3.18 -6.71
C GLU A 398 16.56 -4.16 -5.54
N ILE A 399 17.52 -3.95 -4.64
CA ILE A 399 17.88 -4.89 -3.57
C ILE A 399 17.81 -4.14 -2.23
N TYR A 400 16.79 -4.42 -1.41
CA TYR A 400 16.60 -3.79 -0.11
C TYR A 400 16.81 -4.82 1.01
N ALA A 401 17.87 -4.68 1.78
CA ALA A 401 18.02 -5.46 3.01
C ALA A 401 16.86 -5.15 3.97
N ARG A 402 16.37 -6.16 4.71
CA ARG A 402 15.45 -6.00 5.86
C ARG A 402 16.20 -6.47 7.13
N HIS A 403 15.52 -6.94 8.17
CA HIS A 403 16.21 -7.44 9.38
C HIS A 403 16.70 -8.88 9.13
N ASP A 404 15.78 -9.78 8.81
CA ASP A 404 16.02 -11.24 8.67
C ASP A 404 16.07 -11.72 7.20
N GLU A 405 15.62 -10.88 6.26
CA GLU A 405 15.52 -11.19 4.82
C GLU A 405 16.10 -10.05 3.96
N VAL A 406 16.30 -10.30 2.67
CA VAL A 406 16.52 -9.28 1.64
C VAL A 406 15.38 -9.32 0.65
N TYR A 407 14.74 -8.18 0.40
CA TYR A 407 13.77 -8.01 -0.67
C TYR A 407 14.48 -7.66 -1.97
N VAL A 408 14.07 -8.27 -3.08
CA VAL A 408 14.57 -7.96 -4.43
C VAL A 408 13.39 -7.80 -5.38
N CYS A 409 13.37 -6.75 -6.21
CA CYS A 409 12.42 -6.63 -7.31
C CYS A 409 13.09 -6.26 -8.63
N GLY A 410 12.43 -6.64 -9.73
CA GLY A 410 12.85 -6.29 -11.09
C GLY A 410 12.05 -5.15 -11.70
N GLU A 411 12.44 -4.81 -12.92
CA GLU A 411 11.70 -3.91 -13.80
C GLU A 411 10.27 -4.41 -14.05
N GLY A 412 9.35 -3.49 -14.31
CA GLY A 412 7.94 -3.80 -14.53
C GLY A 412 7.64 -4.37 -15.91
N ASP A 413 6.56 -5.15 -16.03
CA ASP A 413 5.99 -5.61 -17.28
C ASP A 413 4.52 -5.19 -17.46
N SER A 414 4.19 -4.82 -18.69
CA SER A 414 2.83 -4.56 -19.18
C SER A 414 2.36 -5.71 -20.08
N ALA A 415 2.76 -6.95 -19.76
CA ALA A 415 2.47 -8.12 -20.61
C ALA A 415 1.10 -8.76 -20.34
N VAL A 416 0.45 -8.38 -19.23
CA VAL A 416 -0.88 -8.84 -18.80
C VAL A 416 -1.58 -7.68 -18.10
N ASP A 417 -2.82 -7.38 -18.48
CA ASP A 417 -3.64 -6.32 -17.90
C ASP A 417 -3.91 -6.53 -16.39
N VAL A 418 -4.44 -5.50 -15.72
CA VAL A 418 -4.85 -5.63 -14.30
C VAL A 418 -5.99 -6.65 -14.20
N PRO A 419 -5.79 -7.78 -13.50
CA PRO A 419 -6.81 -8.82 -13.38
C PRO A 419 -7.92 -8.39 -12.40
N GLU A 420 -9.00 -9.16 -12.28
CA GLU A 420 -10.17 -8.71 -11.52
C GLU A 420 -9.94 -8.53 -10.01
N THR A 421 -9.04 -9.29 -9.39
CA THR A 421 -8.76 -9.17 -7.95
C THR A 421 -7.27 -9.35 -7.60
N THR A 422 -6.90 -9.07 -6.34
CA THR A 422 -5.50 -9.22 -5.87
C THR A 422 -5.05 -10.67 -5.64
N ASP A 423 -5.96 -11.65 -5.79
CA ASP A 423 -5.64 -13.08 -5.79
C ASP A 423 -5.26 -13.58 -7.19
N ASP A 424 -5.86 -13.00 -8.24
CA ASP A 424 -5.67 -13.38 -9.64
C ASP A 424 -4.36 -12.83 -10.26
N VAL A 425 -3.50 -12.23 -9.43
CA VAL A 425 -2.22 -11.63 -9.86
C VAL A 425 -1.17 -12.73 -10.05
N GLU A 426 -1.04 -13.20 -11.30
CA GLU A 426 -0.06 -14.19 -11.73
C GLU A 426 1.38 -13.84 -11.28
N VAL A 427 2.04 -14.81 -10.65
CA VAL A 427 3.45 -14.75 -10.27
C VAL A 427 4.27 -15.60 -11.23
N VAL A 428 4.97 -14.96 -12.18
CA VAL A 428 5.79 -15.68 -13.17
C VAL A 428 7.05 -16.23 -12.50
N LYS A 429 7.06 -17.53 -12.19
CA LYS A 429 8.15 -18.21 -11.45
C LYS A 429 9.53 -17.96 -12.07
N SER A 430 9.65 -18.04 -13.39
CA SER A 430 10.92 -17.83 -14.11
C SER A 430 11.49 -16.42 -13.96
N LYS A 431 10.65 -15.38 -13.79
CA LYS A 431 11.12 -14.02 -13.48
C LYS A 431 11.63 -13.93 -12.04
N CYS A 432 10.97 -14.59 -11.10
CA CYS A 432 11.38 -14.63 -9.70
C CYS A 432 12.70 -15.41 -9.52
N ASP A 433 12.85 -16.54 -10.21
CA ASP A 433 14.08 -17.33 -10.21
C ASP A 433 15.23 -16.57 -10.90
N GLU A 434 14.95 -15.79 -11.96
CA GLU A 434 15.93 -14.91 -12.58
C GLU A 434 16.42 -13.81 -11.62
N LEU A 435 15.52 -13.14 -10.87
CA LEU A 435 15.94 -12.19 -9.83
C LEU A 435 16.87 -12.82 -8.78
N PHE A 436 16.65 -14.10 -8.45
CA PHE A 436 17.52 -14.83 -7.54
C PHE A 436 18.90 -15.12 -8.16
N ARG A 437 18.97 -15.53 -9.44
CA ARG A 437 20.25 -15.66 -10.17
C ARG A 437 21.00 -14.34 -10.24
N GLN A 438 20.30 -13.24 -10.53
CA GLN A 438 20.88 -11.90 -10.62
C GLN A 438 21.46 -11.44 -9.28
N VAL A 439 20.70 -11.55 -8.18
CA VAL A 439 21.19 -11.15 -6.85
C VAL A 439 22.30 -12.08 -6.34
N GLY A 440 22.26 -13.37 -6.71
CA GLY A 440 23.31 -14.34 -6.41
C GLY A 440 24.65 -14.05 -7.09
N LYS A 441 24.66 -13.39 -8.26
CA LYS A 441 25.90 -12.92 -8.90
C LYS A 441 26.57 -11.77 -8.13
N VAL A 442 25.79 -10.83 -7.58
CA VAL A 442 26.33 -9.67 -6.86
C VAL A 442 26.58 -9.91 -5.37
N SER A 443 25.90 -10.86 -4.72
CA SER A 443 25.99 -11.07 -3.27
C SER A 443 26.38 -12.51 -2.89
N PRO A 444 27.55 -12.74 -2.26
CA PRO A 444 27.92 -14.07 -1.77
C PRO A 444 27.02 -14.57 -0.62
N ASN A 445 26.42 -13.66 0.15
CA ASN A 445 25.46 -13.99 1.21
C ASN A 445 24.14 -14.54 0.63
N LEU A 446 23.70 -14.00 -0.51
CA LEU A 446 22.42 -14.35 -1.14
C LEU A 446 22.54 -15.44 -2.19
N LYS A 447 23.71 -15.62 -2.83
CA LYS A 447 23.99 -16.72 -3.78
C LYS A 447 23.69 -18.11 -3.20
N ARG A 448 23.89 -18.26 -1.89
CA ARG A 448 23.64 -19.50 -1.14
C ARG A 448 22.44 -19.38 -0.18
N GLY A 449 21.67 -18.29 -0.30
CA GLY A 449 20.42 -18.12 0.43
C GLY A 449 19.33 -19.03 -0.14
N HIS A 450 18.11 -18.87 0.37
CA HIS A 450 16.92 -19.49 -0.22
C HIS A 450 15.81 -18.46 -0.37
N ILE A 451 14.93 -18.66 -1.35
CA ILE A 451 13.81 -17.77 -1.62
C ILE A 451 12.69 -18.06 -0.61
N LEU A 452 12.49 -17.14 0.34
CA LEU A 452 11.39 -17.21 1.31
C LEU A 452 10.03 -16.99 0.64
N LYS A 453 9.99 -16.20 -0.44
CA LYS A 453 8.75 -15.88 -1.14
C LYS A 453 9.00 -15.46 -2.59
N ARG A 454 8.13 -15.90 -3.50
CA ARG A 454 7.96 -15.39 -4.86
C ARG A 454 6.63 -14.66 -4.94
N GLN A 455 6.57 -13.45 -5.50
CA GLN A 455 5.32 -12.68 -5.57
C GLN A 455 5.32 -11.61 -6.70
N ALA A 456 4.13 -11.19 -7.11
CA ALA A 456 3.91 -10.09 -8.04
C ALA A 456 2.80 -9.15 -7.56
N CYS A 457 2.89 -7.88 -7.96
CA CYS A 457 1.87 -6.85 -7.72
C CYS A 457 1.89 -5.78 -8.81
N TYR A 458 0.75 -5.14 -9.03
CA TYR A 458 0.64 -3.98 -9.92
C TYR A 458 0.90 -2.67 -9.15
N LEU A 459 1.67 -1.77 -9.76
CA LEU A 459 1.85 -0.37 -9.35
C LEU A 459 0.77 0.48 -10.04
N PRO A 460 0.09 1.41 -9.34
CA PRO A 460 -0.81 2.37 -9.96
C PRO A 460 -0.01 3.46 -10.68
N VAL A 461 0.14 3.33 -12.00
CA VAL A 461 0.84 4.31 -12.85
C VAL A 461 -0.19 5.30 -13.39
N LEU A 462 0.19 6.58 -13.51
CA LEU A 462 -0.65 7.65 -14.06
C LEU A 462 -0.20 7.97 -15.49
N ASP A 463 -1.09 7.83 -16.46
CA ASP A 463 -0.80 7.88 -17.90
C ASP A 463 -0.95 9.29 -18.52
N VAL A 464 -0.63 10.31 -17.73
CA VAL A 464 -0.62 11.74 -18.13
C VAL A 464 0.80 12.31 -17.99
N PRO A 465 1.10 13.54 -18.47
CA PRO A 465 2.47 14.07 -18.48
C PRO A 465 3.17 14.03 -17.12
N SER A 466 4.44 13.63 -17.14
CA SER A 466 5.24 13.13 -15.99
C SER A 466 5.59 14.14 -14.89
N SER A 467 4.95 15.31 -14.86
CA SER A 467 4.99 16.28 -13.76
C SER A 467 3.81 16.12 -12.79
N SER A 468 2.78 15.38 -13.19
CA SER A 468 1.63 15.00 -12.37
C SER A 468 2.03 14.03 -11.26
N GLY A 469 1.54 14.25 -10.05
CA GLY A 469 1.64 13.28 -8.96
C GLY A 469 0.41 12.36 -8.89
N PRO A 470 0.29 11.50 -7.86
CA PRO A 470 -0.96 10.81 -7.55
C PRO A 470 -2.15 11.78 -7.52
N LEU A 471 -3.28 11.35 -8.06
CA LEU A 471 -4.54 12.10 -8.02
C LEU A 471 -5.12 12.02 -6.61
N ILE A 472 -5.19 13.17 -5.93
CA ILE A 472 -5.56 13.32 -4.52
C ILE A 472 -6.45 14.54 -4.36
N GLY A 473 -7.75 14.31 -4.14
CA GLY A 473 -8.74 15.38 -3.97
C GLY A 473 -10.17 14.86 -4.02
N GLU A 474 -11.12 15.80 -3.98
CA GLU A 474 -12.45 15.58 -4.55
C GLU A 474 -12.33 15.56 -6.08
N THR A 475 -13.26 14.93 -6.78
CA THR A 475 -13.35 14.98 -8.25
C THR A 475 -14.28 16.13 -8.68
N ASN A 476 -14.56 16.25 -9.98
CA ASN A 476 -15.64 17.13 -10.45
C ASN A 476 -17.05 16.62 -10.09
N VAL A 477 -17.17 15.43 -9.49
CA VAL A 477 -18.39 14.93 -8.86
C VAL A 477 -18.29 15.16 -7.34
N GLU A 478 -19.17 16.01 -6.83
CA GLU A 478 -19.31 16.28 -5.39
C GLU A 478 -19.59 14.99 -4.61
N ASN A 479 -18.96 14.89 -3.43
CA ASN A 479 -18.87 13.73 -2.55
C ASN A 479 -18.05 12.54 -3.07
N LEU A 480 -17.49 12.59 -4.29
CA LEU A 480 -16.58 11.57 -4.81
C LEU A 480 -15.12 12.02 -4.72
N PHE A 481 -14.33 11.31 -3.94
CA PHE A 481 -12.92 11.58 -3.68
C PHE A 481 -12.03 10.49 -4.26
N LEU A 482 -10.85 10.87 -4.77
CA LEU A 482 -9.83 9.97 -5.28
C LEU A 482 -8.52 10.17 -4.52
N CYS A 483 -7.82 9.07 -4.21
CA CYS A 483 -6.46 9.07 -3.67
C CYS A 483 -5.66 7.87 -4.21
N SER A 484 -5.23 7.96 -5.48
CA SER A 484 -4.57 6.86 -6.22
C SER A 484 -3.47 7.37 -7.16
N GLY A 485 -2.80 6.49 -7.92
CA GLY A 485 -1.77 6.87 -8.90
C GLY A 485 -0.36 7.07 -8.33
N HIS A 486 -0.08 6.61 -7.10
CA HIS A 486 1.20 6.86 -6.41
C HIS A 486 2.43 6.13 -6.98
N SER A 487 2.28 5.32 -8.03
CA SER A 487 3.34 4.50 -8.63
C SER A 487 4.13 3.71 -7.56
N CYS A 488 5.46 3.65 -7.63
CA CYS A 488 6.32 3.02 -6.64
C CYS A 488 6.33 3.75 -5.27
N TRP A 489 5.98 5.03 -5.23
CA TRP A 489 6.07 5.88 -4.02
C TRP A 489 4.87 5.77 -3.07
N GLY A 490 3.90 4.89 -3.35
CA GLY A 490 2.74 4.66 -2.50
C GLY A 490 3.09 4.35 -1.03
N ILE A 491 4.19 3.64 -0.75
CA ILE A 491 4.62 3.37 0.63
C ILE A 491 5.18 4.64 1.30
N ASN A 492 5.94 5.44 0.56
CA ASN A 492 6.50 6.69 1.07
C ASN A 492 5.40 7.70 1.40
N ASN A 493 4.39 7.82 0.53
CA ASN A 493 3.42 8.91 0.54
C ASN A 493 2.15 8.61 1.36
N ALA A 494 1.92 7.36 1.79
CA ALA A 494 0.65 6.98 2.42
C ALA A 494 0.28 7.75 3.69
N PRO A 495 1.18 8.02 4.67
CA PRO A 495 0.84 8.87 5.81
C PRO A 495 0.46 10.31 5.42
N GLY A 496 1.18 10.91 4.46
CA GLY A 496 0.88 12.24 3.94
C GLY A 496 -0.47 12.30 3.26
N THR A 497 -0.72 11.41 2.28
CA THR A 497 -2.02 11.30 1.61
C THR A 497 -3.15 11.02 2.60
N GLY A 498 -2.95 10.12 3.57
CA GLY A 498 -3.97 9.84 4.59
C GLY A 498 -4.33 11.06 5.44
N LYS A 499 -3.33 11.87 5.83
CA LYS A 499 -3.57 13.12 6.57
C LYS A 499 -4.31 14.15 5.69
N ILE A 500 -3.84 14.36 4.46
CA ILE A 500 -4.46 15.25 3.47
C ILE A 500 -5.94 14.89 3.29
N MET A 501 -6.26 13.61 3.09
CA MET A 501 -7.65 13.17 2.95
C MET A 501 -8.48 13.42 4.21
N SER A 502 -7.91 13.30 5.41
CA SER A 502 -8.65 13.61 6.65
C SER A 502 -8.98 15.10 6.81
N GLU A 503 -8.10 15.98 6.34
CA GLU A 503 -8.32 17.44 6.32
C GLU A 503 -9.38 17.79 5.26
N LEU A 504 -9.31 17.24 4.04
CA LEU A 504 -10.35 17.42 3.03
C LEU A 504 -11.73 16.95 3.52
N LEU A 505 -11.83 15.75 4.08
CA LEU A 505 -13.11 15.13 4.45
C LEU A 505 -13.77 15.75 5.71
N LEU A 506 -12.99 16.32 6.64
CA LEU A 506 -13.50 16.84 7.94
C LEU A 506 -13.29 18.36 8.15
N ASP A 507 -12.36 18.98 7.43
CA ASP A 507 -12.18 20.44 7.40
C ASP A 507 -12.69 21.09 6.12
N GLY A 508 -12.89 20.33 5.04
CA GLY A 508 -13.27 20.85 3.72
C GLY A 508 -12.10 21.50 2.96
N VAL A 509 -10.87 21.41 3.48
CA VAL A 509 -9.69 22.03 2.90
C VAL A 509 -8.42 21.36 3.41
N CYS A 510 -7.45 21.11 2.52
CA CYS A 510 -6.11 20.65 2.89
C CYS A 510 -5.25 21.84 3.38
N THR A 511 -4.54 21.67 4.49
CA THR A 511 -3.65 22.68 5.07
C THR A 511 -2.21 22.17 5.29
N SER A 512 -2.00 20.86 5.37
CA SER A 512 -0.68 20.26 5.55
C SER A 512 0.21 20.20 4.31
N ALA A 513 -0.35 20.39 3.11
CA ALA A 513 0.35 20.36 1.84
C ALA A 513 -0.37 21.20 0.79
N ASP A 514 0.39 21.76 -0.17
CA ASP A 514 -0.19 22.26 -1.42
C ASP A 514 -0.44 21.06 -2.35
N ILE A 515 -1.71 20.78 -2.61
CA ILE A 515 -2.16 19.69 -3.47
C ILE A 515 -2.80 20.18 -4.78
N SER A 516 -2.68 21.47 -5.10
CA SER A 516 -3.32 22.07 -6.29
C SER A 516 -2.94 21.35 -7.59
N GLY A 517 -1.66 21.00 -7.77
CA GLY A 517 -1.16 20.19 -8.90
C GLY A 517 -1.40 18.68 -8.79
N LEU A 518 -2.27 18.23 -7.88
CA LEU A 518 -2.66 16.82 -7.66
C LEU A 518 -4.20 16.62 -7.74
N ASP A 519 -4.94 17.70 -7.99
CA ASP A 519 -6.40 17.72 -8.09
C ASP A 519 -6.88 16.78 -9.23
N PRO A 520 -7.73 15.78 -8.95
CA PRO A 520 -8.26 14.84 -9.95
C PRO A 520 -8.91 15.51 -11.16
N SER A 521 -9.61 16.64 -10.98
CA SER A 521 -10.37 17.33 -12.02
C SER A 521 -9.50 17.99 -13.10
N LEU A 522 -8.20 18.14 -12.84
CA LEU A 522 -7.23 18.62 -13.84
C LEU A 522 -6.83 17.54 -14.87
N TYR A 523 -7.20 16.28 -14.63
CA TYR A 523 -6.68 15.13 -15.37
C TYR A 523 -7.74 14.21 -15.99
N PHE A 524 -8.96 14.15 -15.44
CA PHE A 524 -10.09 13.44 -16.04
C PHE A 524 -11.44 13.94 -15.52
N ASP A 525 -12.52 13.50 -16.16
CA ASP A 525 -13.90 13.75 -15.76
C ASP A 525 -14.51 12.49 -15.11
N ALA A 526 -14.94 12.59 -13.85
CA ALA A 526 -15.54 11.50 -13.09
C ALA A 526 -17.08 11.41 -13.25
N SER A 527 -17.69 12.30 -14.04
CA SER A 527 -19.13 12.31 -14.36
C SER A 527 -19.48 11.55 -15.64
N VAL A 528 -18.48 11.08 -16.38
CA VAL A 528 -18.66 10.18 -17.54
C VAL A 528 -19.14 8.82 -17.04
N LEU A 529 -20.46 8.67 -16.97
CA LEU A 529 -21.10 7.37 -16.93
C LEU A 529 -20.81 6.64 -18.24
N VAL A 530 -20.55 5.34 -18.15
CA VAL A 530 -20.52 4.47 -19.33
C VAL A 530 -21.90 4.55 -19.99
N SER A 531 -21.96 4.86 -21.29
CA SER A 531 -23.22 4.76 -22.04
C SER A 531 -23.61 3.28 -22.14
N ASP A 532 -24.89 2.99 -21.93
CA ASP A 532 -25.44 1.65 -22.13
C ASP A 532 -25.49 1.32 -23.63
N ASP A 533 -24.33 0.95 -24.20
CA ASP A 533 -24.15 0.53 -25.60
C ASP A 533 -24.74 -0.89 -25.85
N GLU A 534 -25.90 -1.21 -25.28
CA GLU A 534 -26.68 -2.46 -25.46
C GLU A 534 -28.19 -2.21 -25.63
N ASP A 535 -28.62 -1.24 -26.47
CA ASP A 535 -30.06 -1.05 -26.77
C ASP A 535 -30.37 -0.43 -28.17
N ASP A 536 -29.91 -1.06 -29.26
CA ASP A 536 -30.30 -0.64 -30.64
C ASP A 536 -30.37 -1.77 -31.70
N GLU A 537 -30.90 -2.96 -31.35
CA GLU A 537 -31.36 -3.98 -32.33
C GLU A 537 -32.81 -4.46 -32.06
N SER A 538 -33.80 -3.55 -32.11
CA SER A 538 -35.22 -3.96 -32.09
C SER A 538 -36.17 -3.13 -32.98
N SER A 539 -35.85 -2.99 -34.28
CA SER A 539 -36.85 -2.66 -35.31
C SER A 539 -36.43 -3.23 -36.69
N SER A 540 -37.30 -3.80 -37.53
CA SER A 540 -38.73 -4.10 -37.36
C SER A 540 -39.18 -5.23 -38.32
N GLU A 541 -39.79 -6.30 -37.81
CA GLU A 541 -40.61 -7.23 -38.61
C GLU A 541 -41.99 -7.45 -37.97
N THR A 542 -42.89 -6.48 -38.15
CA THR A 542 -44.33 -6.71 -37.95
C THR A 542 -44.86 -7.51 -39.14
N GLY A 543 -45.00 -8.82 -38.98
CA GLY A 543 -45.63 -9.67 -39.99
C GLY A 543 -47.12 -9.33 -40.13
N ASP A 544 -47.56 -9.05 -41.36
CA ASP A 544 -48.96 -8.84 -41.69
C ASP A 544 -49.42 -9.96 -42.64
N THR A 545 -50.46 -10.68 -42.23
CA THR A 545 -51.02 -11.82 -42.98
C THR A 545 -52.29 -11.38 -43.70
N ASP A 546 -52.40 -11.57 -45.03
CA ASP A 546 -53.18 -12.71 -45.55
C ASP A 546 -53.28 -12.82 -47.09
N SER A 547 -53.67 -14.03 -47.51
CA SER A 547 -54.51 -14.34 -48.70
C SER A 547 -54.05 -14.03 -50.15
N GLU A 548 -53.85 -15.15 -50.88
CA GLU A 548 -54.52 -15.51 -52.15
C GLU A 548 -54.27 -14.79 -53.52
N TRP A 549 -54.00 -15.69 -54.49
CA TRP A 549 -54.50 -15.71 -55.88
C TRP A 549 -53.73 -15.07 -57.07
N SER A 550 -52.94 -15.95 -57.72
CA SER A 550 -52.92 -16.23 -59.17
C SER A 550 -53.04 -15.12 -60.22
N ARG A 551 -51.99 -15.08 -61.09
CA ARG A 551 -52.05 -14.84 -62.56
C ARG A 551 -52.73 -13.54 -63.04
N HIS A 552 -51.92 -12.68 -63.67
CA HIS A 552 -51.78 -12.84 -65.12
C HIS A 552 -50.43 -12.40 -65.69
#